data_AF-A0AAN0JTE7-F1
#
_entry.id   AF-A0AAN0JTE7-F1
#
_cell.length_a   1.000
_cell.length_b   1.000
_cell.length_c   1.000
_cell.angle_alpha   90.00
_cell.angle_beta   90.00
_cell.angle_gamma   90.00
#
_symmetry.space_group_name_H-M   'P 1'
#
loop_
_entity.id
_entity.type
_entity.pdbx_description
1 polymer ?
#
loop_
_entity_poly.entity_id
_entity_poly.type
_entity_poly.pdbx_seq_one_letter_code
_entity_poly.pdbx_strand_id
1 'polypeptide(L)'
;MNENAAADKLDQESKIAVMTAVVRHVTSSTVNQLPTANTPVSAGEFFFNAAYRPVFNEVRGHFGILRDKIVPLISQSKASIEEMKSFLQKSFPELGPDLSNADSIEDIMNVVVKNCRVNDISIIKTIVLRFDITEADDLISKYEGKVKTLTGSLKDFLSLNEPQHLNDSNTIQFTLGWEPDEHSLDDIRNLLEEAFKELNKRIIVRSIHRGNSIIIICYGPHHLLAALLLEAQDNLTVLMKEFSLIRLTISHYTVYDKRIRYKVMNNECLAEEIKLADGEEQELRTELDYKEGSIFEQDKQLNIIKKRKEYIERRLETPGIVLT
;
A
#
# COMPACT_ATOMS: atom_id res chain seq x y z
N MET A 1 -9.38 -68.95 19.01
CA MET A 1 -8.23 -68.10 19.37
C MET A 1 -8.01 -67.12 18.22
N ASN A 2 -8.17 -65.83 18.53
CA ASN A 2 -7.84 -64.57 17.82
C ASN A 2 -8.26 -64.40 16.35
N GLU A 3 -9.29 -63.58 16.05
CA GLU A 3 -9.32 -62.09 15.98
C GLU A 3 -8.73 -61.58 14.64
N ASN A 4 -9.53 -61.34 13.59
CA ASN A 4 -10.32 -60.13 13.32
C ASN A 4 -9.57 -58.81 13.65
N ALA A 5 -8.92 -58.23 12.63
CA ALA A 5 -8.76 -56.78 12.37
C ALA A 5 -7.48 -56.54 11.54
N ALA A 6 -7.58 -56.55 10.21
CA ALA A 6 -6.47 -56.12 9.34
C ALA A 6 -6.92 -55.43 8.04
N ALA A 7 -8.16 -54.94 7.99
CA ALA A 7 -8.65 -54.15 6.86
C ALA A 7 -9.77 -53.22 7.34
N ASP A 8 -9.39 -52.17 8.08
CA ASP A 8 -10.05 -50.86 8.20
C ASP A 8 -9.64 -50.18 9.51
N LYS A 9 -8.86 -49.09 9.43
CA LYS A 9 -9.02 -47.83 10.20
C LYS A 9 -7.76 -46.96 10.19
N LEU A 10 -8.00 -45.68 9.86
CA LEU A 10 -7.37 -44.44 10.36
C LEU A 10 -5.84 -44.36 10.27
N ASP A 11 -5.23 -43.55 9.39
CA ASP A 11 -5.36 -42.09 9.26
C ASP A 11 -5.54 -41.36 10.60
N GLN A 12 -4.48 -41.36 11.41
CA GLN A 12 -4.32 -40.39 12.49
C GLN A 12 -2.86 -40.32 12.95
N GLU A 13 -2.03 -39.45 12.37
CA GLU A 13 -0.84 -38.92 13.06
C GLU A 13 -0.23 -37.71 12.33
N SER A 14 -0.60 -36.51 12.77
CA SER A 14 0.24 -35.30 12.70
C SER A 14 -0.25 -34.30 13.74
N LYS A 15 0.09 -34.60 15.01
CA LYS A 15 -0.03 -33.66 16.14
C LYS A 15 1.11 -32.64 16.04
N ILE A 16 0.80 -31.38 15.73
CA ILE A 16 1.73 -30.27 15.89
C ILE A 16 1.57 -29.70 17.30
N ALA A 17 2.68 -29.65 18.02
CA ALA A 17 2.80 -29.24 19.41
C ALA A 17 2.56 -27.73 19.61
N VAL A 18 1.78 -27.38 20.64
CA VAL A 18 1.60 -26.01 21.12
C VAL A 18 2.61 -25.76 22.25
N MET A 19 3.57 -24.86 22.03
CA MET A 19 4.43 -24.32 23.09
C MET A 19 3.76 -23.10 23.72
N THR A 20 3.32 -23.24 24.96
CA THR A 20 2.83 -22.15 25.81
C THR A 20 4.01 -21.34 26.35
N ALA A 21 4.21 -20.12 25.87
CA ALA A 21 5.13 -19.16 26.48
C ALA A 21 4.34 -18.23 27.41
N VAL A 22 4.57 -18.37 28.72
CA VAL A 22 4.10 -17.46 29.76
C VAL A 22 4.92 -16.18 29.70
N VAL A 23 4.28 -15.03 29.47
CA VAL A 23 4.92 -13.71 29.61
C VAL A 23 4.14 -12.88 30.63
N ARG A 24 4.88 -12.43 31.65
CA ARG A 24 4.42 -11.64 32.79
C ARG A 24 3.95 -10.26 32.36
N HIS A 25 2.82 -9.83 32.92
CA HIS A 25 2.35 -8.45 32.86
C HIS A 25 3.31 -7.51 33.59
N VAL A 26 3.75 -6.44 32.93
CA VAL A 26 4.33 -5.26 33.58
C VAL A 26 3.34 -4.10 33.36
N THR A 27 2.73 -3.65 34.43
CA THR A 27 1.88 -2.45 34.49
C THR A 27 2.76 -1.22 34.62
N SER A 28 2.54 -0.20 33.77
CA SER A 28 2.80 1.18 34.16
C SER A 28 2.01 2.20 33.33
N SER A 29 1.01 2.77 34.00
CA SER A 29 0.71 4.19 34.13
C SER A 29 0.32 5.03 32.89
N THR A 30 -0.98 5.31 32.84
CA THR A 30 -1.72 6.43 32.23
C THR A 30 -1.03 7.80 32.23
N VAL A 31 -1.12 8.51 31.09
CA VAL A 31 -1.39 9.96 31.06
C VAL A 31 -2.44 10.25 29.99
N ASN A 32 -3.59 10.73 30.44
CA ASN A 32 -4.70 11.19 29.62
C ASN A 32 -4.37 12.54 28.96
N GLN A 33 -4.57 12.67 27.65
CA GLN A 33 -4.94 13.94 27.03
C GLN A 33 -6.18 13.73 26.15
N LEU A 34 -7.27 14.39 26.57
CA LEU A 34 -8.56 14.42 25.91
C LEU A 34 -8.48 15.32 24.65
N PRO A 35 -8.92 14.88 23.45
CA PRO A 35 -9.01 15.76 22.30
C PRO A 35 -10.27 16.63 22.38
N THR A 36 -10.07 17.94 22.18
CA THR A 36 -11.09 18.98 22.08
C THR A 36 -12.09 18.67 20.97
N ALA A 37 -13.38 18.89 21.26
CA ALA A 37 -14.48 18.72 20.33
C ALA A 37 -14.34 19.67 19.11
N ASN A 38 -14.69 19.16 17.93
CA ASN A 38 -14.93 19.86 16.64
C ASN A 38 -13.93 19.62 15.49
N THR A 39 -13.08 18.61 15.55
CA THR A 39 -12.50 18.04 14.32
C THR A 39 -13.46 16.96 13.82
N PRO A 40 -13.92 16.97 12.55
CA PRO A 40 -14.57 15.80 12.00
C PRO A 40 -13.53 14.68 12.03
N VAL A 41 -13.71 13.75 12.95
CA VAL A 41 -13.01 12.46 12.91
C VAL A 41 -13.55 11.81 11.66
N SER A 42 -12.86 12.00 10.53
CA SER A 42 -13.03 11.14 9.38
C SER A 42 -12.71 9.75 9.88
N ALA A 43 -13.74 8.99 10.23
CA ALA A 43 -13.62 7.58 10.55
C ALA A 43 -12.80 6.98 9.40
N GLY A 44 -11.59 6.53 9.69
CA GLY A 44 -10.70 6.01 8.65
C GLY A 44 -11.43 4.91 7.90
N GLU A 45 -11.67 5.12 6.62
CA GLU A 45 -12.24 4.08 5.77
C GLU A 45 -11.20 2.95 5.71
N PHE A 46 -11.50 1.83 6.37
CA PHE A 46 -10.68 0.63 6.28
C PHE A 46 -10.94 -0.04 4.93
N PHE A 47 -9.94 -0.05 4.06
CA PHE A 47 -10.01 -0.80 2.82
C PHE A 47 -9.55 -2.24 3.08
N PHE A 48 -10.49 -3.19 3.00
CA PHE A 48 -10.16 -4.62 3.04
C PHE A 48 -9.38 -5.01 1.79
N ASN A 49 -8.26 -5.71 1.99
CA ASN A 49 -7.49 -6.27 0.88
C ASN A 49 -8.38 -7.21 0.03
N ALA A 50 -8.21 -7.18 -1.28
CA ALA A 50 -9.02 -7.97 -2.18
C ALA A 50 -8.77 -9.49 -2.14
N ALA A 51 -7.72 -9.97 -1.45
CA ALA A 51 -7.57 -11.35 -1.03
C ALA A 51 -8.74 -11.84 -0.16
N TYR A 52 -9.51 -10.92 0.45
CA TYR A 52 -10.74 -11.23 1.19
C TYR A 52 -12.00 -11.18 0.32
N ARG A 53 -11.92 -10.72 -0.94
CA ARG A 53 -13.06 -10.73 -1.88
C ARG A 53 -13.62 -12.15 -2.10
N PRO A 54 -12.81 -13.22 -2.27
CA PRO A 54 -13.32 -14.59 -2.34
C PRO A 54 -14.12 -14.98 -1.09
N VAL A 55 -13.67 -14.56 0.10
CA VAL A 55 -14.33 -14.82 1.39
C VAL A 55 -15.70 -14.13 1.43
N PHE A 56 -15.78 -12.84 1.07
CA PHE A 56 -17.05 -12.12 0.98
C PHE A 56 -18.00 -12.70 -0.07
N ASN A 57 -17.46 -13.11 -1.23
CA ASN A 57 -18.23 -13.77 -2.27
C ASN A 57 -18.78 -15.13 -1.80
N GLU A 58 -18.01 -15.89 -1.02
CA GLU A 58 -18.47 -17.15 -0.44
C GLU A 58 -19.68 -16.90 0.49
N VAL A 59 -19.63 -15.91 1.38
CA VAL A 59 -20.76 -15.58 2.27
C VAL A 59 -21.98 -15.17 1.46
N ARG A 60 -21.76 -14.32 0.45
CA ARG A 60 -22.82 -13.85 -0.45
C ARG A 60 -23.45 -15.01 -1.21
N GLY A 61 -22.65 -15.98 -1.67
CA GLY A 61 -23.12 -17.20 -2.30
C GLY A 61 -23.97 -18.04 -1.35
N HIS A 62 -23.51 -18.27 -0.11
CA HIS A 62 -24.28 -18.99 0.90
C HIS A 62 -25.58 -18.26 1.28
N PHE A 63 -25.57 -16.92 1.30
CA PHE A 63 -26.78 -16.13 1.50
C PHE A 63 -27.75 -16.29 0.32
N GLY A 64 -27.25 -16.29 -0.91
CA GLY A 64 -28.04 -16.60 -2.10
C GLY A 64 -28.71 -17.97 -2.01
N ILE A 65 -27.96 -19.00 -1.59
CA ILE A 65 -28.49 -20.36 -1.37
C ILE A 65 -29.56 -20.39 -0.28
N LEU A 66 -29.36 -19.66 0.83
CA LEU A 66 -30.37 -19.54 1.88
C LEU A 66 -31.65 -18.94 1.30
N ARG A 67 -31.54 -17.83 0.56
CA ARG A 67 -32.70 -17.16 -0.07
C ARG A 67 -33.45 -18.08 -1.03
N ASP A 68 -32.72 -18.75 -1.90
CA ASP A 68 -33.26 -19.67 -2.91
C ASP A 68 -34.05 -20.82 -2.27
N LYS A 69 -33.58 -21.34 -1.12
CA LYS A 69 -34.23 -22.46 -0.43
C LYS A 69 -35.33 -22.04 0.53
N ILE A 70 -35.18 -20.89 1.20
CA ILE A 70 -36.10 -20.48 2.27
C ILE A 70 -37.43 -19.98 1.71
N VAL A 71 -37.40 -19.29 0.56
CA VAL A 71 -38.61 -18.75 -0.09
C VAL A 71 -39.60 -19.87 -0.44
N PRO A 72 -39.25 -20.90 -1.24
CA PRO A 72 -40.19 -21.96 -1.57
C PRO A 72 -40.63 -22.78 -0.35
N LEU A 73 -39.75 -22.94 0.64
CA LEU A 73 -40.05 -23.68 1.87
C LEU A 73 -41.11 -22.95 2.70
N ILE A 74 -40.98 -21.64 2.89
CA ILE A 74 -41.98 -20.84 3.62
C ILE A 74 -43.27 -20.67 2.81
N SER A 75 -43.19 -20.60 1.48
CA SER A 75 -44.37 -20.57 0.60
C SER A 75 -45.25 -21.82 0.72
N GLN A 76 -44.70 -22.95 1.18
CA GLN A 76 -45.45 -24.19 1.43
C GLN A 76 -46.05 -24.24 2.84
N SER A 77 -45.82 -23.23 3.69
CA SER A 77 -46.39 -23.17 5.03
C SER A 77 -47.91 -23.04 4.99
N LYS A 78 -48.56 -23.36 6.12
CA LYS A 78 -50.03 -23.24 6.27
C LYS A 78 -50.51 -21.80 6.50
N ALA A 79 -49.60 -20.82 6.48
CA ALA A 79 -49.92 -19.42 6.77
C ALA A 79 -50.79 -18.80 5.65
N SER A 80 -51.79 -18.01 6.03
CA SER A 80 -52.50 -17.17 5.05
C SER A 80 -51.71 -15.89 4.74
N ILE A 81 -51.98 -15.32 3.56
CA ILE A 81 -51.35 -14.08 3.07
C ILE A 81 -51.64 -12.95 4.05
N GLU A 82 -52.89 -12.81 4.49
CA GLU A 82 -53.35 -11.77 5.40
C GLU A 82 -52.71 -11.88 6.78
N GLU A 83 -52.59 -13.10 7.33
CA GLU A 83 -51.92 -13.34 8.61
C GLU A 83 -50.45 -12.98 8.55
N MET A 84 -49.74 -13.38 7.49
CA MET A 84 -48.33 -13.08 7.32
C MET A 84 -48.09 -11.58 7.13
N LYS A 85 -48.89 -10.90 6.28
CA LYS A 85 -48.83 -9.44 6.12
C LYS A 85 -49.08 -8.71 7.45
N SER A 86 -50.14 -9.07 8.17
CA SER A 86 -50.47 -8.40 9.45
C SER A 86 -49.38 -8.62 10.50
N PHE A 87 -48.82 -9.84 10.57
CA PHE A 87 -47.71 -10.13 11.47
C PHE A 87 -46.45 -9.33 11.14
N LEU A 88 -46.08 -9.25 9.86
CA LEU A 88 -44.91 -8.51 9.42
C LEU A 88 -45.09 -7.01 9.57
N GLN A 89 -46.26 -6.44 9.28
CA GLN A 89 -46.52 -5.01 9.50
C GLN A 89 -46.46 -4.61 10.99
N LYS A 90 -46.81 -5.53 11.90
CA LYS A 90 -46.68 -5.31 13.35
C LYS A 90 -45.25 -5.43 13.84
N SER A 91 -44.50 -6.40 13.31
CA SER A 91 -43.15 -6.73 13.77
C SER A 91 -42.06 -5.89 13.09
N PHE A 92 -42.30 -5.51 11.84
CA PHE A 92 -41.40 -4.81 10.91
C PHE A 92 -42.20 -3.78 10.08
N PRO A 93 -42.67 -2.68 10.70
CA PRO A 93 -43.53 -1.68 10.06
C PRO A 93 -42.92 -1.07 8.78
N GLU A 94 -41.59 -1.03 8.69
CA GLU A 94 -40.82 -0.56 7.53
C GLU A 94 -41.08 -1.36 6.24
N LEU A 95 -41.51 -2.63 6.35
CA LEU A 95 -41.88 -3.45 5.20
C LEU A 95 -43.28 -3.12 4.65
N GLY A 96 -44.08 -2.36 5.40
CA GLY A 96 -45.48 -2.08 5.10
C GLY A 96 -45.75 -1.61 3.67
N PRO A 97 -45.01 -0.61 3.13
CA PRO A 97 -45.19 -0.15 1.76
C PRO A 97 -44.97 -1.25 0.73
N ASP A 98 -43.92 -2.06 0.89
CA ASP A 98 -43.54 -3.11 -0.07
C ASP A 98 -44.48 -4.32 -0.01
N LEU A 99 -45.09 -4.60 1.15
CA LEU A 99 -46.03 -5.70 1.34
C LEU A 99 -47.42 -5.45 0.76
N SER A 100 -47.75 -4.19 0.46
CA SER A 100 -49.09 -3.81 -0.04
C SER A 100 -49.43 -4.50 -1.36
N ASN A 101 -48.43 -4.66 -2.25
CA ASN A 101 -48.58 -5.24 -3.59
C ASN A 101 -48.25 -6.75 -3.67
N ALA A 102 -47.99 -7.41 -2.54
CA ALA A 102 -47.61 -8.82 -2.53
C ALA A 102 -48.86 -9.72 -2.57
N ASP A 103 -49.08 -10.49 -3.63
CA ASP A 103 -50.32 -11.27 -3.83
C ASP A 103 -50.17 -12.75 -3.45
N SER A 104 -48.96 -13.16 -3.01
CA SER A 104 -48.66 -14.51 -2.57
C SER A 104 -47.68 -14.51 -1.38
N ILE A 105 -47.59 -15.64 -0.66
CA ILE A 105 -46.56 -15.83 0.38
C ILE A 105 -45.15 -15.75 -0.24
N GLU A 106 -45.00 -16.19 -1.49
CA GLU A 106 -43.75 -16.07 -2.22
C GLU A 106 -43.37 -14.60 -2.45
N ASP A 107 -44.32 -13.76 -2.87
CA ASP A 107 -44.08 -12.31 -3.04
C ASP A 107 -43.72 -11.64 -1.71
N ILE A 108 -44.41 -12.02 -0.63
CA ILE A 108 -44.10 -11.54 0.72
C ILE A 108 -42.66 -11.94 1.10
N MET A 109 -42.29 -13.20 0.88
CA MET A 109 -40.96 -13.69 1.19
C MET A 109 -39.90 -13.04 0.30
N ASN A 110 -40.20 -12.71 -0.95
CA ASN A 110 -39.32 -11.96 -1.84
C ASN A 110 -39.03 -10.54 -1.30
N VAL A 111 -40.03 -9.87 -0.74
CA VAL A 111 -39.85 -8.61 -0.02
C VAL A 111 -38.96 -8.80 1.22
N VAL A 112 -39.22 -9.84 2.02
CA VAL A 112 -38.44 -10.15 3.23
C VAL A 112 -36.97 -10.40 2.90
N VAL A 113 -36.67 -11.30 1.97
CA VAL A 113 -35.27 -11.65 1.65
C VAL A 113 -34.50 -10.50 0.99
N LYS A 114 -35.20 -9.58 0.31
CA LYS A 114 -34.61 -8.35 -0.23
C LYS A 114 -34.20 -7.37 0.86
N ASN A 115 -34.94 -7.35 1.98
CA ASN A 115 -34.70 -6.47 3.11
C ASN A 115 -33.74 -7.07 4.16
N CYS A 116 -33.46 -8.38 4.10
CA CYS A 116 -32.41 -9.00 4.91
C CYS A 116 -31.00 -8.61 4.46
N ARG A 117 -30.08 -8.50 5.43
CA ARG A 117 -28.65 -8.29 5.17
C ARG A 117 -27.89 -9.61 5.29
N VAL A 118 -26.69 -9.67 4.70
CA VAL A 118 -25.81 -10.86 4.73
C VAL A 118 -25.34 -11.22 6.16
N ASN A 119 -25.50 -10.34 7.13
CA ASN A 119 -25.18 -10.59 8.53
C ASN A 119 -26.41 -10.51 9.44
N ASP A 120 -27.59 -10.27 8.88
CA ASP A 120 -28.82 -10.10 9.63
C ASP A 120 -30.00 -10.69 8.85
N ILE A 121 -30.41 -11.88 9.30
CA ILE A 121 -31.57 -12.62 8.79
C ILE A 121 -32.69 -12.69 9.83
N SER A 122 -32.73 -11.73 10.77
CA SER A 122 -33.67 -11.76 11.90
C SER A 122 -35.13 -11.85 11.47
N ILE A 123 -35.50 -11.17 10.38
CA ILE A 123 -36.86 -11.21 9.84
C ILE A 123 -37.26 -12.64 9.47
N ILE A 124 -36.36 -13.38 8.78
CA ILE A 124 -36.58 -14.78 8.40
C ILE A 124 -36.75 -15.65 9.65
N LYS A 125 -35.89 -15.48 10.65
CA LYS A 125 -35.96 -16.25 11.92
C LYS A 125 -37.28 -16.00 12.65
N THR A 126 -37.73 -14.75 12.68
CA THR A 126 -39.00 -14.36 13.31
C THR A 126 -40.20 -14.99 12.59
N ILE A 127 -40.18 -15.09 11.26
CA ILE A 127 -41.23 -15.78 10.49
C ILE A 127 -41.21 -17.28 10.81
N VAL A 128 -40.05 -17.92 10.72
CA VAL A 128 -39.89 -19.36 10.99
C VAL A 128 -40.38 -19.72 12.39
N LEU A 129 -40.04 -18.91 13.39
CA LEU A 129 -40.50 -19.08 14.77
C LEU A 129 -42.01 -18.85 14.92
N ARG A 130 -42.57 -17.85 14.23
CA ARG A 130 -43.99 -17.51 14.35
C ARG A 130 -44.90 -18.58 13.74
N PHE A 131 -44.46 -19.19 12.65
CA PHE A 131 -45.25 -20.13 11.86
C PHE A 131 -44.79 -21.60 12.03
N ASP A 132 -43.95 -21.87 13.03
CA ASP A 132 -43.45 -23.21 13.39
C ASP A 132 -42.89 -24.00 12.19
N ILE A 133 -42.06 -23.34 11.37
CA ILE A 133 -41.50 -23.90 10.13
C ILE A 133 -40.17 -24.60 10.43
N THR A 134 -40.23 -25.71 11.16
CA THR A 134 -39.06 -26.42 11.70
C THR A 134 -38.07 -26.88 10.62
N GLU A 135 -38.53 -27.12 9.40
CA GLU A 135 -37.71 -27.52 8.25
C GLU A 135 -36.68 -26.45 7.85
N ALA A 136 -36.91 -25.19 8.23
CA ALA A 136 -35.98 -24.09 7.99
C ALA A 136 -34.83 -24.00 9.00
N ASP A 137 -34.93 -24.66 10.16
CA ASP A 137 -33.97 -24.48 11.26
C ASP A 137 -32.56 -24.93 10.89
N ASP A 138 -32.42 -26.05 10.17
CA ASP A 138 -31.12 -26.55 9.69
C ASP A 138 -30.48 -25.57 8.68
N LEU A 139 -31.29 -25.04 7.76
CA LEU A 139 -30.82 -24.08 6.75
C LEU A 139 -30.32 -22.78 7.41
N ILE A 140 -31.07 -22.26 8.37
CA ILE A 140 -30.71 -21.06 9.15
C ILE A 140 -29.45 -21.32 9.96
N SER A 141 -29.41 -22.42 10.71
CA SER A 141 -28.27 -22.77 11.58
C SER A 141 -26.98 -22.96 10.77
N LYS A 142 -27.06 -23.62 9.61
CA LYS A 142 -25.91 -23.82 8.72
C LYS A 142 -25.38 -22.50 8.18
N TYR A 143 -26.27 -21.58 7.80
CA TYR A 143 -25.89 -20.26 7.34
C TYR A 143 -25.28 -19.40 8.45
N GLU A 144 -25.91 -19.36 9.63
CA GLU A 144 -25.37 -18.65 10.80
C GLU A 144 -24.01 -19.19 11.22
N GLY A 145 -23.80 -20.51 11.15
CA GLY A 145 -22.50 -21.14 11.37
C GLY A 145 -21.43 -20.63 10.40
N LYS A 146 -21.76 -20.46 9.12
CA LYS A 146 -20.85 -19.85 8.14
C LYS A 146 -20.54 -18.41 8.50
N VAL A 147 -21.56 -17.57 8.69
CA VAL A 147 -21.39 -16.15 9.05
C VAL A 147 -20.57 -15.99 10.34
N LYS A 148 -20.79 -16.85 11.34
CA LYS A 148 -20.05 -16.84 12.61
C LYS A 148 -18.59 -17.24 12.44
N THR A 149 -18.30 -18.29 11.68
CA THR A 149 -16.91 -18.67 11.35
C THR A 149 -16.19 -17.52 10.67
N LEU A 150 -16.85 -16.86 9.72
CA LEU A 150 -16.30 -15.74 8.97
C LEU A 150 -16.11 -14.49 9.84
N THR A 151 -17.08 -14.17 10.69
CA THR A 151 -16.99 -13.07 11.65
C THR A 151 -15.90 -13.34 12.68
N GLY A 152 -15.71 -14.60 13.09
CA GLY A 152 -14.60 -15.05 13.91
C GLY A 152 -13.26 -14.82 13.20
N SER A 153 -13.10 -15.32 11.97
CA SER A 153 -11.89 -15.11 11.18
C SER A 153 -11.61 -13.63 10.90
N LEU A 154 -12.65 -12.83 10.65
CA LEU A 154 -12.53 -11.39 10.45
C LEU A 154 -12.18 -10.68 11.75
N LYS A 155 -12.76 -11.08 12.89
CA LYS A 155 -12.43 -10.56 14.20
C LYS A 155 -10.99 -10.91 14.58
N ASP A 156 -10.57 -12.14 14.35
CA ASP A 156 -9.19 -12.59 14.60
C ASP A 156 -8.24 -11.80 13.70
N PHE A 157 -8.58 -11.61 12.42
CA PHE A 157 -7.83 -10.73 11.52
C PHE A 157 -7.79 -9.29 12.02
N LEU A 158 -8.93 -8.69 12.33
CA LEU A 158 -9.00 -7.33 12.83
C LEU A 158 -8.32 -7.18 14.18
N SER A 159 -8.22 -8.24 14.99
CA SER A 159 -7.48 -8.26 16.26
C SER A 159 -5.97 -8.42 16.04
N LEU A 160 -5.57 -9.24 15.06
CA LEU A 160 -4.19 -9.33 14.57
C LEU A 160 -3.73 -8.01 13.91
N ASN A 161 -4.67 -7.24 13.39
CA ASN A 161 -4.47 -5.96 12.72
C ASN A 161 -5.14 -4.80 13.49
N GLU A 162 -5.42 -4.98 14.79
CA GLU A 162 -6.16 -4.00 15.59
C GLU A 162 -5.31 -2.72 15.71
N PRO A 163 -5.94 -1.53 15.87
CA PRO A 163 -5.24 -0.26 15.95
C PRO A 163 -4.18 -0.17 17.06
N GLN A 164 -4.20 -1.07 18.06
CA GLN A 164 -3.14 -1.13 19.07
C GLN A 164 -1.76 -1.45 18.48
N HIS A 165 -1.70 -2.15 17.34
CA HIS A 165 -0.48 -2.38 16.56
C HIS A 165 -0.23 -1.31 15.47
N LEU A 166 -1.16 -0.37 15.24
CA LEU A 166 -0.93 0.77 14.34
C LEU A 166 -0.04 1.84 14.98
N ASN A 167 0.11 1.85 16.30
CA ASN A 167 1.04 2.75 16.99
C ASN A 167 2.50 2.53 16.58
N ASP A 168 2.85 1.31 16.15
CA ASP A 168 4.18 0.95 15.62
C ASP A 168 4.17 0.80 14.08
N SER A 169 3.03 1.02 13.42
CA SER A 169 2.92 0.79 11.97
C SER A 169 3.69 1.81 11.16
N ASN A 170 4.38 1.33 10.14
CA ASN A 170 5.11 2.20 9.23
C ASN A 170 4.16 2.71 8.16
N THR A 171 4.19 4.03 7.96
CA THR A 171 3.40 4.68 6.91
C THR A 171 4.08 4.47 5.57
N ILE A 172 3.42 3.80 4.64
CA ILE A 172 3.84 3.70 3.25
C ILE A 172 3.07 4.77 2.48
N GLN A 173 3.75 5.63 1.73
CA GLN A 173 3.09 6.66 0.94
C GLN A 173 3.58 6.59 -0.50
N PHE A 174 2.61 6.44 -1.40
CA PHE A 174 2.78 6.58 -2.84
C PHE A 174 2.32 7.97 -3.28
N THR A 175 3.05 8.59 -4.19
CA THR A 175 2.62 9.78 -4.92
C THR A 175 2.78 9.50 -6.41
N LEU A 176 1.66 9.55 -7.13
CA LEU A 176 1.54 9.13 -8.53
C LEU A 176 1.24 10.34 -9.40
N GLY A 177 1.85 10.38 -10.59
CA GLY A 177 1.59 11.41 -11.60
C GLY A 177 0.30 11.22 -12.38
N TRP A 178 -0.70 10.63 -11.74
CA TRP A 178 -1.99 10.27 -12.33
C TRP A 178 -2.98 11.43 -12.24
N GLU A 179 -3.81 11.55 -13.27
CA GLU A 179 -4.96 12.44 -13.26
C GLU A 179 -6.15 11.72 -12.58
N PRO A 180 -6.87 12.36 -11.63
CA PRO A 180 -7.85 11.70 -10.76
C PRO A 180 -9.01 10.99 -11.46
N ASP A 181 -9.30 11.38 -12.71
CA ASP A 181 -10.47 10.95 -13.47
C ASP A 181 -10.14 9.82 -14.45
N GLU A 182 -8.86 9.49 -14.64
CA GLU A 182 -8.38 8.49 -15.61
C GLU A 182 -8.13 7.10 -15.01
N HIS A 183 -8.13 6.98 -13.68
CA HIS A 183 -7.72 5.76 -12.98
C HIS A 183 -8.72 5.27 -11.93
N SER A 184 -8.97 3.97 -11.94
CA SER A 184 -9.95 3.26 -11.12
C SER A 184 -9.34 2.71 -9.81
N LEU A 185 -10.20 2.23 -8.89
CA LEU A 185 -9.75 1.50 -7.70
C LEU A 185 -9.01 0.20 -8.06
N ASP A 186 -9.32 -0.42 -9.21
CA ASP A 186 -8.61 -1.61 -9.67
C ASP A 186 -7.16 -1.27 -10.08
N ASP A 187 -6.89 -0.06 -10.56
CA ASP A 187 -5.53 0.39 -10.88
C ASP A 187 -4.69 0.60 -9.62
N ILE A 188 -5.28 1.17 -8.58
CA ILE A 188 -4.66 1.30 -7.24
C ILE A 188 -4.36 -0.08 -6.65
N ARG A 189 -5.25 -1.04 -6.89
CA ARG A 189 -5.05 -2.41 -6.43
C ARG A 189 -3.92 -3.09 -7.19
N ASN A 190 -3.89 -2.99 -8.51
CA ASN A 190 -2.81 -3.53 -9.34
C ASN A 190 -1.46 -2.95 -8.93
N LEU A 191 -1.41 -1.65 -8.60
CA LEU A 191 -0.21 -1.00 -8.06
C LEU A 191 0.27 -1.67 -6.77
N LEU A 192 -0.62 -1.91 -5.81
CA LEU A 192 -0.24 -2.50 -4.52
C LEU A 192 0.14 -3.97 -4.66
N GLU A 193 -0.51 -4.70 -5.56
CA GLU A 193 -0.16 -6.07 -5.91
C GLU A 193 1.22 -6.11 -6.56
N GLU A 194 1.55 -5.22 -7.49
CA GLU A 194 2.88 -5.16 -8.11
C GLU A 194 3.97 -4.64 -7.17
N ALA A 195 3.67 -3.67 -6.31
CA ALA A 195 4.65 -3.11 -5.37
C ALA A 195 5.05 -4.12 -4.29
N PHE A 196 4.12 -4.98 -3.86
CA PHE A 196 4.27 -5.84 -2.70
C PHE A 196 3.63 -7.22 -2.93
N LYS A 197 3.98 -7.92 -4.00
CA LYS A 197 3.34 -9.20 -4.42
C LYS A 197 3.15 -10.19 -3.28
N GLU A 198 4.18 -10.41 -2.47
CA GLU A 198 4.18 -11.40 -1.39
C GLU A 198 3.65 -10.83 -0.06
N LEU A 199 3.73 -9.50 0.10
CA LEU A 199 3.38 -8.80 1.34
C LEU A 199 2.04 -8.03 1.28
N ASN A 200 1.41 -7.95 0.12
CA ASN A 200 0.22 -7.13 -0.14
C ASN A 200 -0.92 -7.45 0.82
N LYS A 201 -1.09 -8.72 1.21
CA LYS A 201 -2.13 -9.20 2.14
C LYS A 201 -2.05 -8.54 3.52
N ARG A 202 -0.90 -7.96 3.86
CA ARG A 202 -0.62 -7.32 5.16
C ARG A 202 -0.56 -5.81 5.06
N ILE A 203 -0.76 -5.24 3.87
CA ILE A 203 -0.76 -3.79 3.64
C ILE A 203 -2.21 -3.31 3.57
N ILE A 204 -2.52 -2.30 4.36
CA ILE A 204 -3.88 -1.75 4.48
C ILE A 204 -3.86 -0.33 3.92
N VAL A 205 -4.71 -0.04 2.94
CA VAL A 205 -4.89 1.33 2.45
C VAL A 205 -5.66 2.12 3.51
N ARG A 206 -5.11 3.27 3.91
CA ARG A 206 -5.68 4.18 4.91
C ARG A 206 -6.48 5.31 4.26
N SER A 207 -5.89 5.95 3.26
CA SER A 207 -6.52 7.07 2.57
C SER A 207 -5.96 7.25 1.16
N ILE A 208 -6.81 7.78 0.29
CA ILE A 208 -6.46 8.18 -1.07
C ILE A 208 -6.84 9.65 -1.20
N HIS A 209 -5.85 10.51 -1.42
CA HIS A 209 -6.05 11.93 -1.65
C HIS A 209 -5.92 12.25 -3.13
N ARG A 210 -6.86 13.05 -3.64
CA ARG A 210 -6.95 13.46 -5.05
C ARG A 210 -6.65 14.96 -5.16
N GLY A 211 -5.88 15.33 -6.17
CA GLY A 211 -5.49 16.69 -6.53
C GLY A 211 -4.80 16.67 -7.89
N ASN A 212 -3.72 17.45 -8.09
CA ASN A 212 -2.89 17.38 -9.30
C ASN A 212 -2.06 16.06 -9.40
N SER A 213 -2.19 15.20 -8.40
CA SER A 213 -1.56 13.89 -8.27
C SER A 213 -2.42 13.03 -7.36
N ILE A 214 -2.30 11.70 -7.47
CA ILE A 214 -2.92 10.77 -6.53
C ILE A 214 -1.91 10.42 -5.43
N ILE A 215 -2.30 10.61 -4.17
CA ILE A 215 -1.50 10.21 -3.00
C ILE A 215 -2.22 9.07 -2.31
N ILE A 216 -1.54 7.94 -2.15
CA ILE A 216 -2.08 6.76 -1.46
C ILE A 216 -1.25 6.56 -0.19
N ILE A 217 -1.93 6.52 0.95
CA ILE A 217 -1.31 6.26 2.25
C ILE A 217 -1.75 4.88 2.71
N CYS A 218 -0.78 4.02 3.00
CA CYS A 218 -0.99 2.66 3.48
C CYS A 218 -0.27 2.43 4.81
N TYR A 219 -0.71 1.41 5.53
CA TYR A 219 -0.04 0.88 6.71
C TYR A 219 0.56 -0.49 6.43
N GLY A 220 1.78 -0.68 6.91
CA GLY A 220 2.47 -1.97 6.94
C GLY A 220 2.92 -2.33 8.37
N PRO A 221 2.93 -3.61 8.74
CA PRO A 221 3.46 -4.06 10.02
C PRO A 221 4.94 -3.68 10.18
N HIS A 222 5.33 -3.16 11.35
CA HIS A 222 6.70 -2.72 11.59
C HIS A 222 7.75 -3.80 11.32
N HIS A 223 7.48 -5.03 11.75
CA HIS A 223 8.39 -6.18 11.61
C HIS A 223 8.66 -6.54 10.14
N LEU A 224 7.87 -6.04 9.19
CA LEU A 224 8.07 -6.23 7.76
C LEU A 224 8.81 -5.07 7.10
N LEU A 225 9.25 -4.04 7.83
CA LEU A 225 9.90 -2.86 7.25
C LEU A 225 11.03 -3.20 6.29
N ALA A 226 11.93 -4.10 6.69
CA ALA A 226 13.05 -4.52 5.85
C ALA A 226 12.59 -5.24 4.58
N ALA A 227 11.61 -6.13 4.70
CA ALA A 227 11.05 -6.86 3.56
C ALA A 227 10.28 -5.93 2.60
N LEU A 228 9.51 -4.98 3.14
CA LEU A 228 8.81 -3.94 2.38
C LEU A 228 9.79 -3.05 1.61
N LEU A 229 10.92 -2.68 2.22
CA LEU A 229 11.95 -1.88 1.56
C LEU A 229 12.60 -2.64 0.41
N LEU A 230 12.96 -3.92 0.62
CA LEU A 230 13.57 -4.76 -0.42
C LEU A 230 12.60 -4.98 -1.60
N GLU A 231 11.37 -5.38 -1.32
CA GLU A 231 10.38 -5.66 -2.37
C GLU A 231 10.02 -4.39 -3.16
N ALA A 232 9.89 -3.25 -2.48
CA ALA A 232 9.67 -1.96 -3.15
C ALA A 232 10.86 -1.55 -4.04
N GLN A 233 12.10 -1.91 -3.67
CA GLN A 233 13.29 -1.65 -4.47
C GLN A 233 13.34 -2.56 -5.70
N ASP A 234 13.09 -3.85 -5.54
CA ASP A 234 13.08 -4.84 -6.63
C ASP A 234 12.03 -4.49 -7.69
N ASN A 235 10.85 -4.02 -7.25
CA ASN A 235 9.75 -3.68 -8.15
C ASN A 235 9.80 -2.22 -8.64
N LEU A 236 10.79 -1.42 -8.23
CA LEU A 236 10.80 0.03 -8.46
C LEU A 236 10.72 0.40 -9.96
N THR A 237 11.36 -0.37 -10.83
CA THR A 237 11.37 -0.09 -12.28
C THR A 237 9.96 -0.17 -12.88
N VAL A 238 9.17 -1.15 -12.46
CA VAL A 238 7.77 -1.35 -12.89
C VAL A 238 6.93 -0.20 -12.37
N LEU A 239 7.04 0.12 -11.07
CA LEU A 239 6.31 1.22 -10.44
C LEU A 239 6.57 2.57 -11.13
N MET A 240 7.82 2.82 -11.54
CA MET A 240 8.18 4.04 -12.26
C MET A 240 7.59 4.11 -13.67
N LYS A 241 7.65 3.01 -14.43
CA LYS A 241 7.29 3.01 -15.86
C LYS A 241 5.81 2.82 -16.11
N GLU A 242 5.21 1.85 -15.42
CA GLU A 242 3.82 1.44 -15.66
C GLU A 242 2.85 2.26 -14.83
N PHE A 243 3.23 2.62 -13.60
CA PHE A 243 2.36 3.34 -12.68
C PHE A 243 2.73 4.82 -12.51
N SER A 244 3.65 5.35 -13.33
CA SER A 244 4.06 6.77 -13.30
C SER A 244 4.40 7.29 -11.89
N LEU A 245 5.07 6.45 -11.08
CA LEU A 245 5.46 6.78 -9.71
C LEU A 245 6.34 8.04 -9.69
N ILE A 246 5.96 9.01 -8.86
CA ILE A 246 6.73 10.24 -8.62
C ILE A 246 7.56 10.10 -7.35
N ARG A 247 6.94 9.59 -6.28
CA ARG A 247 7.59 9.41 -4.98
C ARG A 247 7.02 8.19 -4.27
N LEU A 248 7.90 7.42 -3.63
CA LEU A 248 7.59 6.34 -2.71
C LEU A 248 8.39 6.51 -1.42
N THR A 249 7.68 6.57 -0.30
CA THR A 249 8.28 6.57 1.04
C THR A 249 7.72 5.42 1.87
N ILE A 250 8.57 4.78 2.67
CA ILE A 250 8.21 3.73 3.60
C ILE A 250 8.75 4.14 4.97
N SER A 251 7.85 4.44 5.91
CA SER A 251 8.18 5.12 7.16
C SER A 251 8.93 6.43 6.88
N HIS A 252 10.06 6.65 7.53
CA HIS A 252 10.97 7.77 7.26
C HIS A 252 11.93 7.57 6.07
N TYR A 253 11.94 6.40 5.43
CA TYR A 253 12.81 6.13 4.28
C TYR A 253 12.17 6.55 2.96
N THR A 254 12.90 7.34 2.17
CA THR A 254 12.52 7.62 0.78
C THR A 254 13.12 6.55 -0.11
N VAL A 255 12.28 5.65 -0.62
CA VAL A 255 12.69 4.61 -1.57
C VAL A 255 12.95 5.23 -2.94
N TYR A 256 12.08 6.14 -3.35
CA TYR A 256 12.21 6.84 -4.61
C TYR A 256 11.61 8.24 -4.54
N ASP A 257 12.31 9.18 -5.15
CA ASP A 257 11.80 10.52 -5.41
C ASP A 257 12.40 11.01 -6.74
N LYS A 258 11.52 11.18 -7.72
CA LYS A 258 11.88 11.64 -9.06
C LYS A 258 12.66 12.96 -9.02
N ARG A 259 12.30 13.90 -8.14
CA ARG A 259 12.98 15.21 -8.01
C ARG A 259 14.38 15.08 -7.41
N ILE A 260 14.56 14.19 -6.43
CA ILE A 260 15.87 13.96 -5.83
C ILE A 260 16.81 13.30 -6.86
N ARG A 261 16.33 12.29 -7.59
CA ARG A 261 17.10 11.63 -8.65
C ARG A 261 17.56 12.63 -9.72
N TYR A 262 16.69 13.50 -10.21
CA TYR A 262 17.09 14.52 -11.19
C TYR A 262 18.18 15.47 -10.67
N LYS A 263 18.08 15.89 -9.40
CA LYS A 263 19.12 16.74 -8.80
C LYS A 263 20.46 16.04 -8.65
N VAL A 264 20.46 14.79 -8.18
CA VAL A 264 21.69 13.99 -8.02
C VAL A 264 22.35 13.77 -9.38
N MET A 265 21.59 13.35 -10.39
CA MET A 265 22.11 13.10 -11.73
C MET A 265 22.67 14.38 -12.39
N ASN A 266 22.00 15.52 -12.23
CA ASN A 266 22.54 16.79 -12.71
C ASN A 266 23.83 17.19 -11.98
N ASN A 267 23.92 16.95 -10.67
CA ASN A 267 25.12 17.28 -9.89
C ASN A 267 26.29 16.36 -10.22
N GLU A 268 26.05 15.06 -10.48
CA GLU A 268 27.08 14.13 -10.95
C GLU A 268 27.61 14.56 -12.32
N CYS A 269 26.73 14.94 -13.26
CA CYS A 269 27.13 15.47 -14.57
C CYS A 269 27.98 16.75 -14.42
N LEU A 270 27.56 17.67 -13.54
CA LEU A 270 28.30 18.90 -13.26
C LEU A 270 29.69 18.61 -12.66
N ALA A 271 29.79 17.59 -11.79
CA ALA A 271 31.05 17.20 -11.19
C ALA A 271 32.04 16.59 -12.20
N GLU A 272 31.54 15.88 -13.21
CA GLU A 272 32.37 15.39 -14.32
C GLU A 272 32.86 16.54 -15.20
N GLU A 273 32.01 17.52 -15.52
CA GLU A 273 32.42 18.73 -16.26
C GLU A 273 33.48 19.54 -15.51
N ILE A 274 33.35 19.71 -14.20
CA ILE A 274 34.35 20.41 -13.37
C ILE A 274 35.69 19.67 -13.41
N LYS A 275 35.70 18.33 -13.31
CA LYS A 275 36.95 17.54 -13.39
C LYS A 275 37.64 17.68 -14.75
N LEU A 276 36.87 17.74 -15.84
CA LEU A 276 37.42 17.97 -17.17
C LEU A 276 38.04 19.36 -17.27
N ALA A 277 37.33 20.40 -16.80
CA ALA A 277 37.82 21.77 -16.81
C ALA A 277 39.09 21.95 -15.94
N ASP A 278 39.14 21.32 -14.76
CA ASP A 278 40.33 21.33 -13.89
C ASP A 278 41.54 20.66 -14.58
N GLY A 279 41.28 19.58 -15.35
CA GLY A 279 42.31 18.91 -16.16
C GLY A 279 42.86 19.82 -17.26
N GLU A 280 41.97 20.49 -18.01
CA GLU A 280 42.35 21.46 -19.04
C GLU A 280 43.11 22.66 -18.46
N GLU A 281 42.69 23.17 -17.29
CA GLU A 281 43.39 24.24 -16.59
C GLU A 281 44.82 23.83 -16.23
N GLN A 282 45.01 22.61 -15.71
CA GLN A 282 46.32 22.11 -15.32
C GLN A 282 47.26 21.93 -16.53
N GLU A 283 46.75 21.49 -17.67
CA GLU A 283 47.52 21.41 -18.92
C GLU A 283 47.95 22.81 -19.39
N LEU A 284 47.03 23.78 -19.42
CA LEU A 284 47.32 25.16 -19.81
C LEU A 284 48.33 25.83 -18.87
N ARG A 285 48.23 25.60 -17.56
CA ARG A 285 49.21 26.09 -16.58
C ARG A 285 50.59 25.53 -16.86
N THR A 286 50.69 24.23 -17.13
CA THR A 286 51.97 23.58 -17.46
C THR A 286 52.58 24.15 -18.74
N GLU A 287 51.75 24.41 -19.76
CA GLU A 287 52.20 25.02 -21.01
C GLU A 287 52.65 26.48 -20.82
N LEU A 288 51.94 27.25 -19.98
CA LEU A 288 52.31 28.61 -19.61
C LEU A 288 53.66 28.65 -18.89
N ASP A 289 53.85 27.80 -17.87
CA ASP A 289 55.12 27.72 -17.14
C ASP A 289 56.29 27.40 -18.07
N TYR A 290 56.08 26.48 -19.02
CA TYR A 290 57.09 26.16 -20.04
C TYR A 290 57.40 27.35 -20.95
N LYS A 291 56.37 28.05 -21.43
CA LYS A 291 56.53 29.24 -22.28
C LYS A 291 57.20 30.39 -21.55
N GLU A 292 56.85 30.64 -20.29
CA GLU A 292 57.44 31.69 -19.47
C GLU A 292 58.94 31.42 -19.22
N GLY A 293 59.30 30.16 -18.93
CA GLY A 293 60.70 29.74 -18.87
C GLY A 293 61.45 29.97 -20.20
N SER A 294 60.82 29.68 -21.34
CA SER A 294 61.40 29.95 -22.66
C SER A 294 61.61 31.44 -22.93
N ILE A 295 60.63 32.30 -22.58
CA ILE A 295 60.72 33.75 -22.71
C ILE A 295 61.85 34.31 -21.83
N PHE A 296 61.99 33.81 -20.60
CA PHE A 296 63.05 34.22 -19.69
C PHE A 296 64.45 33.97 -20.30
N GLU A 297 64.67 32.79 -20.89
CA GLU A 297 65.94 32.49 -21.56
C GLU A 297 66.16 33.33 -22.82
N GLN A 298 65.10 33.62 -23.59
CA GLN A 298 65.18 34.53 -24.74
C GLN A 298 65.55 35.95 -24.33
N ASP A 299 64.99 36.49 -23.24
CA ASP A 299 65.30 37.84 -22.75
C ASP A 299 66.75 37.95 -22.25
N LYS A 300 67.25 36.89 -21.60
CA LYS A 300 68.66 36.77 -21.22
C LYS A 300 69.59 36.84 -22.44
N GLN A 301 69.27 36.13 -23.51
CA GLN A 301 70.04 36.21 -24.76
C GLN A 301 69.94 37.61 -25.40
N LEU A 302 68.76 38.21 -25.42
CA LEU A 302 68.55 39.56 -25.96
C LEU A 302 69.39 40.60 -25.22
N ASN A 303 69.45 40.53 -23.89
CA ASN A 303 70.27 41.42 -23.06
C ASN A 303 71.78 41.27 -23.35
N ILE A 304 72.25 40.06 -23.61
CA ILE A 304 73.65 39.82 -24.04
C ILE A 304 73.91 40.49 -25.38
N ILE A 305 73.00 40.36 -26.35
CA ILE A 305 73.13 40.97 -27.68
C ILE A 305 73.11 42.50 -27.59
N LYS A 306 72.22 43.10 -26.77
CA LYS A 306 72.18 44.56 -26.53
C LYS A 306 73.51 45.08 -25.99
N LYS A 307 74.05 44.45 -24.94
CA LYS A 307 75.37 44.84 -24.37
C LYS A 307 76.50 44.76 -25.39
N ARG A 308 76.48 43.74 -26.26
CA ARG A 308 77.46 43.61 -27.36
C ARG A 308 77.32 44.76 -28.37
N LYS A 309 76.09 45.10 -28.76
CA LYS A 309 75.80 46.23 -29.65
C LYS A 309 76.33 47.56 -29.07
N GLU A 310 76.00 47.88 -27.82
CA GLU A 310 76.47 49.09 -27.14
C GLU A 310 78.00 49.18 -27.03
N TYR A 311 78.67 48.04 -26.85
CA TYR A 311 80.14 47.98 -26.85
C TYR A 311 80.73 48.30 -28.22
N ILE A 312 80.13 47.79 -29.29
CA ILE A 312 80.55 48.05 -30.67
C ILE A 312 80.30 49.52 -31.04
N GLU A 313 79.14 50.07 -30.69
CA GLU A 313 78.81 51.48 -30.95
C GLU A 313 79.81 52.43 -30.26
N ARG A 314 80.15 52.21 -28.98
CA ARG A 314 81.19 52.98 -28.27
C ARG A 314 82.57 52.91 -28.91
N ARG A 315 82.95 51.74 -29.46
CA ARG A 315 84.22 51.54 -30.17
C ARG A 315 84.27 52.30 -31.49
N LEU A 316 83.14 52.48 -32.16
CA LEU A 316 83.02 53.21 -33.43
C LEU A 316 82.99 54.74 -33.23
N GLU A 317 82.49 55.21 -32.10
CA GLU A 317 82.42 56.65 -31.75
C GLU A 317 83.73 57.24 -31.19
N THR A 318 84.75 56.41 -30.93
CA THR A 318 86.07 56.91 -30.48
C THR A 318 86.92 57.29 -31.71
N PRO A 319 87.21 58.58 -31.98
CA PRO A 319 88.07 58.97 -33.10
C PRO A 319 89.49 58.46 -32.85
N GLY A 320 90.10 57.91 -33.90
CA GLY A 320 91.39 57.24 -33.83
C GLY A 320 92.46 58.02 -33.06
N ILE A 321 93.13 57.33 -32.14
CA ILE A 321 94.45 57.73 -31.66
C ILE A 321 95.35 57.78 -32.89
N VAL A 322 95.70 58.99 -33.31
CA VAL A 322 96.77 59.24 -34.29
C VAL A 322 98.05 58.69 -33.68
N LEU A 323 98.61 57.65 -34.30
CA LEU A 323 99.97 57.22 -34.07
C LEU A 323 100.90 58.30 -34.65
N THR A 324 101.52 59.08 -33.78
CA THR A 324 102.80 59.77 -34.03
C THR A 324 103.90 59.01 -33.32
#